data_AF-A0A7X2MRX1-F1
#
_entry.id   AF-A0A7X2MRX1-F1
#
_cell.length_a   1.000
_cell.length_b   1.000
_cell.length_c   1.000
_cell.angle_alpha   90.00
_cell.angle_beta   90.00
_cell.angle_gamma   90.00
#
_symmetry.space_group_name_H-M   'P 1'
#
loop_
_entity.id
_entity.type
_entity.pdbx_description
1 polymer ?
#
loop_
_entity_poly.entity_id
_entity_poly.type
_entity_poly.pdbx_seq_one_letter_code
_entity_poly.pdbx_strand_id
1 'polypeptide(L)'
;MAPASPARAWQQLEPPLCAMAEKQPAGPISMTLLLPLLGEVDARLSPFAAGWDISLRFAPPAMTMMAAHQERCRESLRRRMACAVRLRFEQRGGRE
;
A
#
# COMPACT_ATOMS: atom_id res chain seq x y z
N MET A 1 4.97 -13.40 -21.12
CA MET A 1 4.47 -12.78 -19.87
C MET A 1 5.14 -11.42 -19.73
N ALA A 2 4.38 -10.32 -19.84
CA ALA A 2 4.94 -8.99 -19.64
C ALA A 2 5.42 -8.86 -18.18
N PRO A 3 6.58 -8.27 -17.90
CA PRO A 3 7.03 -8.07 -16.54
C PRO A 3 5.97 -7.25 -15.80
N ALA A 4 5.48 -7.78 -14.68
CA ALA A 4 4.60 -7.04 -13.80
C ALA A 4 5.29 -5.70 -13.50
N SER A 5 4.72 -4.61 -14.02
CA SER A 5 5.34 -3.31 -13.89
C SER A 5 4.95 -2.75 -12.52
N PRO A 6 5.90 -2.34 -11.67
CA PRO A 6 5.62 -1.84 -10.33
C PRO A 6 4.65 -0.66 -10.37
N ALA A 7 4.75 0.21 -11.39
CA ALA A 7 3.78 1.28 -11.62
C ALA A 7 2.34 0.76 -11.80
N ARG A 8 2.15 -0.33 -12.55
CA ARG A 8 0.83 -0.91 -12.83
C ARG A 8 0.26 -1.67 -11.61
N ALA A 9 1.14 -2.28 -10.82
CA ALA A 9 0.80 -2.83 -9.51
C ALA A 9 0.33 -1.71 -8.55
N TRP A 10 1.06 -0.60 -8.50
CA TRP A 10 0.73 0.54 -7.66
C TRP A 10 -0.60 1.20 -8.05
N GLN A 11 -0.86 1.37 -9.35
CA GLN A 11 -2.12 1.94 -9.84
C GLN A 11 -3.37 1.12 -9.42
N GLN A 12 -3.22 -0.15 -9.04
CA GLN A 12 -4.32 -0.95 -8.48
C GLN A 12 -4.48 -0.81 -6.96
N LEU A 13 -3.41 -0.41 -6.25
CA LEU A 13 -3.42 -0.16 -4.81
C LEU A 13 -3.81 1.26 -4.46
N GLU A 14 -3.33 2.25 -5.23
CA GLU A 14 -3.52 3.67 -4.93
C GLU A 14 -5.01 4.06 -4.78
N PRO A 15 -5.94 3.65 -5.67
CA PRO A 15 -7.35 4.03 -5.54
C PRO A 15 -8.02 3.53 -4.25
N PRO A 16 -7.97 2.24 -3.87
CA PRO A 16 -8.60 1.80 -2.62
C PRO A 16 -7.93 2.41 -1.38
N LEU A 17 -6.61 2.65 -1.41
CA LEU A 17 -5.90 3.32 -0.32
C LEU A 17 -6.37 4.77 -0.14
N CYS A 18 -6.45 5.53 -1.23
CA CYS A 18 -6.92 6.90 -1.21
C CYS A 18 -8.38 6.97 -0.75
N ALA A 19 -9.25 6.14 -1.34
CA ALA A 19 -10.67 6.11 -0.98
C ALA A 19 -10.92 5.77 0.51
N MET A 20 -10.09 4.90 1.10
CA MET A 20 -10.16 4.63 2.54
C MET A 20 -9.72 5.82 3.38
N ALA A 21 -8.62 6.47 3.00
CA ALA A 21 -8.14 7.61 3.75
C ALA A 21 -9.09 8.81 3.65
N GLU A 22 -9.75 8.99 2.49
CA GLU A 22 -10.81 9.99 2.30
C GLU A 22 -12.05 9.69 3.16
N LYS A 23 -12.36 8.41 3.39
CA LYS A 23 -13.46 8.02 4.30
C LYS A 23 -13.18 8.32 5.77
N GLN A 24 -11.94 8.67 6.13
CA GLN A 24 -11.50 9.03 7.49
C GLN A 24 -12.15 8.15 8.59
N PRO A 25 -11.92 6.82 8.57
CA PRO A 25 -12.40 5.96 9.64
C PRO A 25 -11.91 6.45 11.00
N ALA A 26 -12.77 6.39 12.01
CA ALA A 26 -12.42 6.75 13.39
C ALA A 26 -11.38 5.80 14.03
N GLY A 27 -10.86 4.80 13.29
CA GLY A 27 -9.92 3.80 13.79
C GLY A 27 -9.09 3.13 12.69
N PRO A 28 -8.18 2.22 13.07
CA PRO A 28 -7.33 1.50 12.14
C PRO A 28 -8.15 0.53 11.28
N ILE A 29 -7.98 0.62 9.96
CA ILE A 29 -8.53 -0.33 8.99
C ILE A 29 -7.43 -1.31 8.61
N SER A 30 -7.75 -2.60 8.61
CA SER A 30 -6.97 -3.63 7.94
C SER A 30 -7.86 -4.29 6.90
N MET A 31 -7.38 -4.43 5.68
CA MET A 31 -8.08 -5.14 4.62
C MET A 31 -7.12 -5.96 3.78
N THR A 32 -7.63 -7.03 3.22
CA THR A 32 -6.87 -7.87 2.31
C THR A 32 -7.37 -7.63 0.89
N LEU A 33 -6.50 -7.11 0.04
CA LEU A 33 -6.75 -6.81 -1.37
C LEU A 33 -6.24 -7.97 -2.23
N LEU A 34 -7.13 -8.57 -3.02
CA LEU A 34 -6.77 -9.57 -4.02
C LEU A 34 -6.52 -8.87 -5.35
N LEU A 35 -5.25 -8.76 -5.73
CA LEU A 35 -4.83 -8.05 -6.93
C LEU A 35 -4.28 -9.03 -7.98
N PRO A 36 -4.64 -8.90 -9.26
CA PRO A 36 -4.17 -9.80 -10.31
C PRO A 36 -2.65 -9.75 -10.54
N LEU A 37 -2.00 -8.61 -10.24
CA LEU A 37 -0.54 -8.46 -10.40
C LEU A 37 0.26 -8.76 -9.13
N LEU A 38 -0.31 -8.51 -7.96
CA LEU A 38 0.40 -8.60 -6.67
C LEU A 38 -0.06 -9.79 -5.82
N GLY A 39 -1.12 -10.49 -6.24
CA GLY A 39 -1.78 -11.49 -5.44
C GLY A 39 -2.47 -10.87 -4.23
N GLU A 40 -2.40 -11.56 -3.10
CA GLU A 40 -3.07 -11.15 -1.87
C GLU A 40 -2.19 -10.18 -1.05
N VAL A 41 -2.64 -8.93 -0.94
CA VAL A 41 -1.94 -7.83 -0.26
C VAL A 41 -2.73 -7.42 0.98
N ASP A 42 -2.11 -7.47 2.16
CA ASP A 42 -2.73 -6.94 3.37
C ASP A 42 -2.43 -5.44 3.49
N ALA A 43 -3.44 -4.60 3.35
CA ALA A 43 -3.35 -3.17 3.49
C ALA A 43 -3.92 -2.74 4.84
N ARG A 44 -3.06 -2.16 5.69
CA ARG A 44 -3.42 -1.61 6.98
C ARG A 44 -3.23 -0.11 6.98
N LEU A 45 -4.30 0.64 7.24
CA LEU A 45 -4.30 2.09 7.33
C LEU A 45 -4.68 2.46 8.76
N SER A 46 -3.88 3.32 9.38
CA SER A 46 -4.15 3.83 10.72
C SER A 46 -3.97 5.34 10.70
N PRO A 47 -4.89 6.12 11.29
CA PRO A 47 -4.65 7.54 11.49
C PRO A 47 -3.39 7.71 12.34
N PHE A 48 -2.43 8.51 11.87
CA PHE A 48 -1.16 8.76 12.54
C PHE A 48 -0.90 10.26 12.59
N ALA A 49 -1.05 10.85 13.78
CA ALA A 49 -0.86 12.28 14.02
C ALA A 49 -1.64 13.14 12.98
N ALA A 50 -0.94 13.96 12.18
CA ALA A 50 -1.51 14.80 11.13
C ALA A 50 -1.59 14.10 9.76
N GLY A 51 -1.75 12.78 9.74
CA GLY A 51 -1.61 11.99 8.54
C GLY A 51 -2.06 10.54 8.69
N TRP A 52 -1.52 9.69 7.81
CA TRP A 52 -1.89 8.29 7.70
C TRP A 52 -0.66 7.40 7.74
N ASP A 53 -0.70 6.38 8.58
CA ASP A 53 0.21 5.25 8.53
C ASP A 53 -0.41 4.14 7.69
N ILE A 54 0.28 3.77 6.61
CA ILE A 54 -0.16 2.80 5.61
C ILE A 54 0.90 1.71 5.55
N SER A 55 0.57 0.55 6.10
CA SER A 55 1.39 -0.63 6.08
C SER A 55 0.83 -1.62 5.07
N LEU A 56 1.59 -1.94 4.03
CA LEU A 56 1.22 -2.90 2.98
C LEU A 56 2.07 -4.16 3.11
N ARG A 57 1.44 -5.31 3.30
CA ARG A 57 2.11 -6.60 3.36
C ARG A 57 1.90 -7.35 2.05
N PHE A 58 3.00 -7.63 1.35
CA PHE A 58 2.99 -8.30 0.06
C PHE A 58 3.61 -9.68 0.16
N ALA A 59 3.20 -10.59 -0.72
CA ALA A 59 3.95 -11.83 -0.91
C ALA A 59 5.43 -11.52 -1.29
N PRO A 60 6.39 -12.41 -0.96
CA PRO A 60 7.82 -12.20 -1.24
C PRO A 60 8.15 -11.71 -2.66
N PRO A 61 7.61 -12.29 -3.75
CA PRO A 61 7.92 -11.81 -5.11
C PRO A 61 7.39 -10.41 -5.39
N ALA A 62 6.20 -10.08 -4.86
CA ALA A 62 5.59 -8.76 -5.00
C ALA A 62 6.35 -7.71 -4.16
N MET A 63 6.84 -8.08 -2.98
CA MET A 63 7.66 -7.21 -2.13
C MET A 63 8.95 -6.82 -2.84
N THR A 64 9.69 -7.78 -3.41
CA THR A 64 10.93 -7.49 -4.15
C THR A 64 10.68 -6.52 -5.31
N MET A 65 9.58 -6.69 -6.03
CA MET A 65 9.18 -5.80 -7.12
C MET A 65 8.79 -4.39 -6.63
N MET A 66 8.10 -4.29 -5.49
CA MET A 66 7.60 -3.03 -4.98
C MET A 66 8.62 -2.25 -4.15
N ALA A 67 9.56 -2.93 -3.48
CA ALA A 67 10.55 -2.32 -2.59
C ALA A 67 11.35 -1.21 -3.29
N ALA A 68 11.75 -1.41 -4.55
CA ALA A 68 12.47 -0.42 -5.35
C ALA A 68 11.66 0.86 -5.66
N HIS A 69 10.35 0.86 -5.43
CA HIS A 69 9.44 1.97 -5.76
C HIS A 69 8.68 2.52 -4.54
N GLN A 70 9.05 2.11 -3.32
CA GLN A 70 8.36 2.53 -2.09
C GLN A 70 8.27 4.05 -1.94
N GLU A 71 9.34 4.79 -2.22
CA GLU A 71 9.33 6.25 -2.12
C GLU A 71 8.38 6.90 -3.12
N ARG A 72 8.36 6.43 -4.36
CA ARG A 72 7.42 6.94 -5.38
C ARG A 72 5.97 6.66 -5.02
N CYS A 73 5.69 5.46 -4.51
CA CYS A 73 4.36 5.09 -4.03
C CYS A 73 3.93 6.00 -2.87
N ARG A 74 4.82 6.23 -1.89
CA ARG A 74 4.58 7.13 -0.77
C ARG A 74 4.29 8.56 -1.24
N GLU A 75 5.11 9.07 -2.15
CA GLU A 75 4.97 10.44 -2.65
C GLU A 75 3.66 10.62 -3.44
N SER A 76 3.26 9.62 -4.21
CA SER A 76 1.99 9.62 -4.95
C SER A 76 0.79 9.70 -4.00
N LEU A 77 0.77 8.90 -2.93
CA LEU A 77 -0.28 8.99 -1.89
C LEU A 77 -0.24 10.33 -1.17
N ARG A 78 0.94 10.81 -0.76
CA ARG A 78 1.10 12.10 -0.09
C ARG A 78 0.53 13.23 -0.94
N ARG A 79 0.79 13.20 -2.25
CA ARG A 79 0.29 14.19 -3.21
C ARG A 79 -1.21 14.08 -3.42
N ARG A 80 -1.76 12.86 -3.48
CA ARG A 80 -3.20 12.61 -3.66
C ARG A 80 -4.02 13.00 -2.43
N MET A 81 -3.53 12.63 -1.25
CA MET A 81 -4.23 12.82 0.02
C MET A 81 -3.97 14.19 0.66
N ALA A 82 -3.02 14.96 0.13
CA ALA A 82 -2.60 16.27 0.65
C ALA A 82 -2.23 16.29 2.16
N CYS A 83 -1.84 15.15 2.73
CA CYS A 83 -1.49 14.98 4.14
C CYS A 83 -0.20 14.18 4.31
N ALA A 84 0.35 14.13 5.52
CA ALA A 84 1.50 13.28 5.82
C ALA A 84 1.13 11.80 5.62
N VAL A 85 1.92 11.06 4.84
CA VAL A 85 1.70 9.62 4.61
C VAL A 85 2.97 8.86 4.92
N ARG A 86 2.89 7.91 5.86
CA ARG A 86 3.93 6.93 6.13
C ARG A 86 3.57 5.65 5.41
N LEU A 87 4.31 5.32 4.36
CA LEU A 87 4.11 4.07 3.63
C LEU A 87 5.22 3.09 4.01
N ARG A 88 4.81 1.91 4.48
CA ARG A 88 5.72 0.83 4.89
C ARG A 88 5.35 -0.45 4.16
N PHE A 89 6.35 -1.07 3.53
CA PHE A 89 6.18 -2.36 2.87
C PHE A 89 6.72 -3.46 3.76
N GLU A 90 5.89 -4.46 4.03
CA GLU A 90 6.28 -5.62 4.83
C GLU A 90 6.10 -6.90 4.01
N GLN A 91 6.86 -7.94 4.36
CA GLN A 91 6.70 -9.23 3.74
C GLN A 91 5.56 -9.97 4.42
N ARG A 92 4.59 -10.42 3.64
CA ARG A 92 3.53 -11.33 4.04
C ARG A 92 4.11 -12.74 3.99
N GLY A 93 4.87 -13.09 5.02
CA GLY A 93 5.62 -14.34 5.04
C GLY A 93 6.84 -14.23 5.94
N GLY A 94 6.62 -14.44 7.22
CA GLY A 94 7.64 -14.63 8.23
C GLY A 94 7.03 -15.41 9.37
N ARG A 95 6.45 -16.58 9.05
CA ARG A 95 6.38 -17.66 10.04
C ARG A 95 7.62 -18.49 9.79
N GLU A 96 8.50 -18.42 10.78
CA GLU A 96 9.59 -19.37 11.03
C GLU A 96 9.09 -20.82 10.92
#